data_AF-A0A5S3SFQ1-F1
#
_entry.id   AF-A0A5S3SFQ1-F1
#
_cell.length_a   1.000
_cell.length_b   1.000
_cell.length_c   1.000
_cell.angle_alpha   90.00
_cell.angle_beta   90.00
_cell.angle_gamma   90.00
#
_symmetry.space_group_name_H-M   'P 1'
#
loop_
_entity.id
_entity.type
_entity.pdbx_description
1 polymer ?
#
loop_
_entity_poly.entity_id
_entity_poly.type
_entity_poly.pdbx_seq_one_letter_code
_entity_poly.pdbx_strand_id
1 'polypeptide(L)'
;MSLVKKSLAKAASSVSTSTKPNAPTVVATPTNTHAPSNVNKQTEYQLYAAAIESDLAQLKTFTDIADKATYKSEALERQDYLGYINEYRLSGQCHPNTVLAWVFIWLVDLKRWDAVLELLPFMIEQKQPLPTVFNTKHWPAFVIDQLYDDANYYLTESKQQGLFDISYVLRGLINTVKNQDWNGLEVVGGKLYAIAAKVDAALHNYGNALLFAERAQAINDKAGVKGLVDKLAKQLKATVSE
;
A
#
# COMPACT_ATOMS: atom_id res chain seq x y z
N MET A 1 -14.26 3.49 9.46
CA MET A 1 -13.75 4.78 9.99
C MET A 1 -12.26 4.80 9.71
N SER A 2 -11.81 5.66 8.79
CA SER A 2 -10.43 5.69 8.27
C SER A 2 -9.42 6.03 9.38
N LEU A 3 -8.41 5.18 9.56
CA LEU A 3 -7.29 5.38 10.49
C LEU A 3 -6.45 6.62 10.13
N VAL A 4 -6.65 7.17 8.92
CA VAL A 4 -5.97 8.36 8.37
C VAL A 4 -6.30 9.64 9.15
N LYS A 5 -7.49 9.76 9.75
CA LYS A 5 -7.87 10.98 10.50
C LYS A 5 -7.02 11.26 11.74
N LYS A 6 -6.23 10.29 12.22
CA LYS A 6 -5.42 10.43 13.44
C LYS A 6 -3.91 10.46 13.21
N SER A 7 -3.39 9.98 12.07
CA SER A 7 -1.94 9.84 11.86
C SER A 7 -1.23 11.11 11.41
N LEU A 8 -1.94 12.11 10.90
CA LEU A 8 -1.32 13.27 10.22
C LEU A 8 -1.02 14.48 11.12
N ALA A 9 -1.23 14.38 12.44
CA ALA A 9 -1.02 15.48 13.39
C ALA A 9 0.26 15.39 14.25
N LYS A 10 1.08 14.33 14.15
CA LYS A 10 2.15 14.09 15.15
C LYS A 10 3.56 13.80 14.60
N ALA A 11 3.78 13.80 13.28
CA ALA A 11 5.08 13.45 12.69
C ALA A 11 6.04 14.65 12.49
N ALA A 12 6.07 15.58 13.45
CA ALA A 12 7.01 16.71 13.45
C ALA A 12 7.62 16.89 14.85
N SER A 13 8.35 15.88 15.34
CA SER A 13 9.33 15.99 16.45
C SER A 13 9.81 14.60 16.85
N SER A 14 10.93 14.13 16.28
CA SER A 14 12.03 13.43 16.97
C SER A 14 12.87 12.57 16.02
N VAL A 15 13.98 13.15 15.57
CA VAL A 15 15.13 12.41 15.05
C VAL A 15 16.20 12.47 16.14
N SER A 16 16.69 11.33 16.62
CA SER A 16 18.07 11.17 17.13
C SER A 16 18.43 9.70 17.42
N THR A 17 19.28 9.17 16.56
CA THR A 17 20.53 8.40 16.79
C THR A 17 20.81 7.73 18.15
N SER A 18 21.19 6.43 18.14
CA SER A 18 22.47 5.94 18.70
C SER A 18 22.76 4.43 18.46
N THR A 19 23.88 4.20 17.76
CA THR A 19 25.06 3.32 18.00
C THR A 19 24.99 1.96 18.73
N LYS A 20 25.58 0.93 18.08
CA LYS A 20 25.95 -0.43 18.55
C LYS A 20 27.18 -0.46 19.48
N PRO A 21 27.41 -1.59 20.19
CA PRO A 21 28.71 -2.30 20.11
C PRO A 21 28.64 -3.85 20.04
N ASN A 22 29.80 -4.45 19.70
CA ASN A 22 30.12 -5.82 19.24
C ASN A 22 30.27 -6.94 20.31
N ALA A 23 29.98 -8.19 19.89
CA ALA A 23 30.73 -9.50 19.97
C ALA A 23 31.33 -10.00 21.33
N PRO A 24 31.52 -11.32 21.61
CA PRO A 24 32.07 -12.34 20.69
C PRO A 24 31.56 -13.81 20.76
N THR A 25 31.99 -14.52 19.72
CA THR A 25 31.83 -15.93 19.31
C THR A 25 32.49 -16.97 20.23
N VAL A 26 31.86 -18.15 20.39
CA VAL A 26 32.56 -19.39 20.76
C VAL A 26 32.00 -20.56 19.94
N VAL A 27 32.92 -21.34 19.36
CA VAL A 27 32.70 -22.51 18.48
C VAL A 27 32.74 -23.79 19.31
N ALA A 28 31.82 -24.73 19.05
CA ALA A 28 32.03 -26.17 19.26
C ALA A 28 31.07 -27.00 18.37
N THR A 29 31.61 -28.04 17.73
CA THR A 29 30.96 -28.99 16.80
C THR A 29 31.17 -30.42 17.34
N PRO A 30 30.59 -31.49 16.75
CA PRO A 30 29.23 -32.01 16.92
C PRO A 30 29.22 -33.40 17.62
N THR A 31 28.07 -33.84 18.13
CA THR A 31 27.83 -35.27 18.43
C THR A 31 26.49 -35.71 17.86
N ASN A 32 26.55 -36.62 16.88
CA ASN A 32 25.42 -37.32 16.30
C ASN A 32 24.76 -38.24 17.34
N THR A 33 23.44 -38.20 17.47
CA THR A 33 22.63 -39.36 17.84
C THR A 33 21.28 -39.26 17.15
N HIS A 34 21.07 -40.11 16.14
CA HIS A 34 19.81 -40.26 15.43
C HIS A 34 18.81 -41.00 16.33
N ALA A 35 17.81 -40.27 16.83
CA ALA A 35 16.51 -40.82 17.21
C ALA A 35 15.47 -40.29 16.22
N PRO A 36 14.57 -41.11 15.66
CA PRO A 36 13.49 -40.61 14.80
C PRO A 36 12.49 -39.89 15.69
N SER A 37 12.75 -38.61 15.95
CA SER A 37 11.76 -37.72 16.51
C SER A 37 10.72 -37.52 15.41
N ASN A 38 9.47 -37.86 15.74
CA ASN A 38 8.31 -37.46 14.97
C ASN A 38 8.18 -35.94 15.13
N VAL A 39 9.09 -35.19 14.49
CA VAL A 39 9.13 -33.74 14.50
C VAL A 39 7.91 -33.29 13.72
N ASN A 40 6.97 -32.68 14.44
CA ASN A 40 5.85 -31.94 13.89
C ASN A 40 6.39 -30.94 12.85
N LYS A 41 6.45 -31.33 11.58
CA LYS A 41 6.90 -30.48 10.47
C LYS A 41 5.79 -29.48 10.20
N GLN A 42 5.75 -28.43 11.00
CA GLN A 42 5.06 -27.22 10.58
C GLN A 42 5.75 -26.75 9.30
N THR A 43 5.01 -26.68 8.20
CA THR A 43 5.52 -26.10 6.94
C THR A 43 5.94 -24.66 7.23
N GLU A 44 6.95 -24.11 6.56
CA GLU A 44 7.41 -22.73 6.74
C GLU A 44 6.26 -21.71 6.76
N TYR A 45 5.27 -21.85 5.87
CA TYR A 45 4.05 -21.06 5.89
C TYR A 45 3.30 -21.07 7.23
N GLN A 46 3.20 -22.22 7.91
CA GLN A 46 2.52 -22.34 9.21
C GLN A 46 3.26 -21.58 10.32
N LEU A 47 4.60 -21.52 10.25
CA LEU A 47 5.40 -20.73 11.19
C LEU A 47 5.13 -19.24 11.00
N TYR A 48 5.16 -18.75 9.77
CA TYR A 48 4.86 -17.35 9.46
C TYR A 48 3.40 -16.98 9.71
N ALA A 49 2.47 -17.91 9.47
CA ALA A 49 1.05 -17.72 9.79
C ALA A 49 0.83 -17.58 11.30
N ALA A 50 1.47 -18.43 12.12
CA ALA A 50 1.42 -18.31 13.57
C ALA A 50 2.08 -16.99 14.05
N ALA A 51 3.18 -16.58 13.43
CA ALA A 51 3.86 -15.33 13.76
C ALA A 51 2.97 -14.11 13.46
N ILE A 52 2.35 -14.04 12.28
CA ILE A 52 1.51 -12.89 11.92
C ILE A 52 0.25 -12.83 12.78
N GLU A 53 -0.32 -13.98 13.16
CA GLU A 53 -1.44 -14.04 14.11
C GLU A 53 -1.04 -13.50 15.50
N SER A 54 0.15 -13.84 15.99
CA SER A 54 0.70 -13.33 17.25
C SER A 54 0.92 -11.81 17.19
N ASP A 55 1.56 -11.31 16.12
CA ASP A 55 1.80 -9.87 15.95
C ASP A 55 0.47 -9.10 15.80
N LEU A 56 -0.54 -9.67 15.14
CA LEU A 56 -1.90 -9.10 15.07
C LEU A 56 -2.59 -9.04 16.44
N ALA A 57 -2.38 -10.05 17.29
CA ALA A 57 -2.88 -10.03 18.67
C ALA A 57 -2.19 -8.94 19.49
N GLN A 58 -0.87 -8.80 19.37
CA GLN A 58 -0.11 -7.73 20.02
C GLN A 58 -0.54 -6.35 19.54
N LEU A 59 -0.82 -6.18 18.24
CA LEU A 59 -1.32 -4.92 17.67
C LEU A 59 -2.64 -4.42 18.29
N LYS A 60 -3.47 -5.34 18.82
CA LYS A 60 -4.72 -4.97 19.52
C LYS A 60 -4.46 -4.35 20.89
N THR A 61 -3.29 -4.56 21.48
CA THR A 61 -2.93 -4.01 22.80
C THR A 61 -2.58 -2.53 22.74
N PHE A 62 -2.10 -2.04 21.59
CA PHE A 62 -1.81 -0.62 21.39
C PHE A 62 -3.09 0.19 21.14
N THR A 63 -3.15 1.38 21.72
CA THR A 63 -4.25 2.34 21.51
C THR A 63 -3.88 3.46 20.54
N ASP A 64 -2.62 3.91 20.58
CA ASP A 64 -2.09 4.95 19.70
C ASP A 64 -1.73 4.39 18.31
N ILE A 65 -1.98 5.19 17.27
CA ILE A 65 -1.74 4.79 15.89
C ILE A 65 -0.26 4.85 15.53
N ALA A 66 0.50 5.79 16.10
CA ALA A 66 1.94 5.87 15.93
C ALA A 66 2.62 4.65 16.55
N ASP A 67 2.21 4.22 17.74
CA ASP A 67 2.74 3.00 18.37
C ASP A 67 2.46 1.76 17.52
N LYS A 68 1.26 1.66 16.92
CA LYS A 68 0.95 0.58 15.96
C LYS A 68 1.82 0.64 14.72
N ALA A 69 2.11 1.82 14.20
CA ALA A 69 2.97 1.99 13.03
C ALA A 69 4.41 1.56 13.35
N THR A 70 4.96 2.02 14.49
CA THR A 70 6.28 1.60 14.98
C THR A 70 6.34 0.08 15.11
N TYR A 71 5.35 -0.53 15.79
CA TYR A 71 5.32 -1.97 15.98
C TYR A 71 5.25 -2.74 14.65
N LYS A 72 4.41 -2.32 13.69
CA LYS A 72 4.36 -2.95 12.35
C LYS A 72 5.72 -2.88 11.66
N SER A 73 6.39 -1.73 11.70
CA SER A 73 7.71 -1.55 11.11
C SER A 73 8.73 -2.52 11.71
N GLU A 74 8.78 -2.60 13.04
CA GLU A 74 9.69 -3.50 13.76
C GLU A 74 9.35 -4.97 13.53
N ALA A 75 8.07 -5.33 13.46
CA ALA A 75 7.63 -6.70 13.22
C ALA A 75 8.01 -7.18 11.80
N LEU A 76 7.89 -6.31 10.79
CA LEU A 76 8.34 -6.60 9.41
C LEU A 76 9.80 -7.02 9.35
N GLU A 77 10.66 -6.35 10.13
CA GLU A 77 12.10 -6.64 10.18
C GLU A 77 12.42 -7.82 11.09
N ARG A 78 11.84 -7.88 12.29
CA ARG A 78 12.09 -8.93 13.28
C ARG A 78 11.74 -10.32 12.78
N GLN A 79 10.64 -10.44 12.03
CA GLN A 79 10.16 -11.72 11.51
C GLN A 79 10.66 -12.01 10.09
N ASP A 80 11.32 -11.05 9.43
CA ASP A 80 11.68 -11.13 8.01
C ASP A 80 10.49 -11.51 7.10
N TYR A 81 9.36 -10.82 7.28
CA TYR A 81 8.16 -11.09 6.50
C TYR A 81 8.36 -10.84 5.00
N LEU A 82 9.17 -9.84 4.64
CA LEU A 82 9.45 -9.54 3.25
C LEU A 82 10.37 -10.58 2.60
N GLY A 83 11.35 -11.13 3.33
CA GLY A 83 12.15 -12.26 2.87
C GLY A 83 11.27 -13.46 2.56
N TYR A 84 10.39 -13.85 3.49
CA TYR A 84 9.42 -14.92 3.28
C TYR A 84 8.51 -14.71 2.06
N ILE A 85 7.95 -13.50 1.90
CA ILE A 85 7.08 -13.18 0.76
C ILE A 85 7.86 -13.26 -0.55
N ASN A 86 9.12 -12.85 -0.56
CA ASN A 86 9.96 -12.95 -1.74
C ASN A 86 10.22 -14.42 -2.12
N GLU A 87 10.53 -15.29 -1.16
CA GLU A 87 10.68 -16.72 -1.40
C GLU A 87 9.38 -17.36 -1.89
N TYR A 88 8.24 -17.01 -1.27
CA TYR A 88 6.91 -17.44 -1.74
C TYR A 88 6.69 -17.05 -3.21
N ARG A 89 6.99 -15.80 -3.59
CA ARG A 89 6.89 -15.30 -4.97
C ARG A 89 7.81 -16.06 -5.92
N LEU A 90 9.07 -16.26 -5.55
CA LEU A 90 10.07 -16.95 -6.38
C LEU A 90 9.81 -18.45 -6.53
N SER A 91 9.14 -19.06 -5.56
CA SER A 91 8.78 -20.48 -5.61
C SER A 91 7.70 -20.82 -6.65
N GLY A 92 6.99 -19.80 -7.18
CA GLY A 92 5.87 -20.00 -8.10
C GLY A 92 4.61 -20.58 -7.46
N GLN A 93 4.58 -20.72 -6.13
CA GLN A 93 3.39 -21.16 -5.40
C GLN A 93 2.23 -20.16 -5.60
N CYS A 94 1.03 -20.69 -5.75
CA CYS A 94 -0.20 -19.92 -5.92
C CYS A 94 -1.28 -20.48 -5.00
N HIS A 95 -1.22 -20.10 -3.73
CA HIS A 95 -2.23 -20.43 -2.74
C HIS A 95 -2.63 -19.17 -1.95
N PRO A 96 -3.84 -19.12 -1.35
CA PRO A 96 -4.20 -18.08 -0.40
C PRO A 96 -3.15 -17.98 0.70
N ASN A 97 -2.55 -16.80 0.88
CA ASN A 97 -1.45 -16.58 1.82
C ASN A 97 -1.80 -15.43 2.76
N THR A 98 -2.20 -15.77 3.99
CA THR A 98 -2.61 -14.80 5.02
C THR A 98 -1.47 -13.88 5.43
N VAL A 99 -0.23 -14.36 5.43
CA VAL A 99 0.96 -13.57 5.78
C VAL A 99 1.15 -12.47 4.74
N LEU A 100 1.13 -12.84 3.46
CA LEU A 100 1.19 -11.89 2.34
C LEU A 100 0.08 -10.83 2.43
N ALA A 101 -1.16 -11.25 2.67
CA ALA A 101 -2.29 -10.33 2.76
C ALA A 101 -2.11 -9.28 3.88
N TRP A 102 -1.72 -9.71 5.09
CA TRP A 102 -1.53 -8.78 6.21
C TRP A 102 -0.30 -7.90 6.08
N VAL A 103 0.81 -8.45 5.57
CA VAL A 103 2.02 -7.66 5.31
C VAL A 103 1.73 -6.60 4.25
N PHE A 104 1.01 -6.94 3.17
CA PHE A 104 0.59 -5.96 2.18
C PHE A 104 -0.22 -4.82 2.81
N ILE A 105 -1.18 -5.14 3.68
CA ILE A 105 -1.95 -4.14 4.43
C ILE A 105 -1.03 -3.27 5.29
N TRP A 106 -0.04 -3.86 5.98
CA TRP A 106 0.89 -3.09 6.80
C TRP A 106 1.79 -2.18 5.98
N LEU A 107 2.23 -2.61 4.79
CA LEU A 107 2.99 -1.75 3.87
C LEU A 107 2.16 -0.52 3.46
N VAL A 108 0.87 -0.72 3.20
CA VAL A 108 -0.08 0.38 2.92
C VAL A 108 -0.24 1.30 4.14
N ASP A 109 -0.48 0.74 5.33
CA ASP A 109 -0.62 1.51 6.57
C ASP A 109 0.64 2.33 6.91
N LEU A 110 1.82 1.79 6.59
CA LEU A 110 3.13 2.43 6.76
C LEU A 110 3.52 3.33 5.60
N LYS A 111 2.68 3.48 4.57
CA LYS A 111 2.94 4.28 3.37
C LYS A 111 4.22 3.88 2.63
N ARG A 112 4.61 2.60 2.71
CA ARG A 112 5.76 2.03 1.99
C ARG A 112 5.36 1.71 0.53
N TRP A 113 5.00 2.76 -0.21
CA TRP A 113 4.30 2.64 -1.48
C TRP A 113 5.07 1.92 -2.59
N ASP A 114 6.40 2.00 -2.62
CA ASP A 114 7.19 1.27 -3.62
C ASP A 114 6.97 -0.24 -3.53
N ALA A 115 7.02 -0.80 -2.31
CA ALA A 115 6.76 -2.21 -2.06
C ALA A 115 5.29 -2.59 -2.33
N VAL A 116 4.35 -1.69 -2.03
CA VAL A 116 2.92 -1.89 -2.36
C VAL A 116 2.73 -2.00 -3.87
N LEU A 117 3.33 -1.09 -4.64
CA LEU A 117 3.21 -1.07 -6.10
C LEU A 117 3.93 -2.26 -6.76
N GLU A 118 5.04 -2.72 -6.18
CA GLU A 118 5.74 -3.93 -6.63
C GLU A 118 4.88 -5.19 -6.39
N LEU A 119 4.23 -5.31 -5.23
CA LEU A 119 3.48 -6.50 -4.86
C LEU A 119 2.06 -6.54 -5.42
N LEU A 120 1.44 -5.39 -5.71
CA LEU A 120 0.04 -5.32 -6.12
C LEU A 120 -0.30 -6.17 -7.36
N PRO A 121 0.51 -6.19 -8.45
CA PRO A 121 0.28 -7.09 -9.57
C PRO A 121 0.14 -8.56 -9.14
N PHE A 122 1.03 -9.00 -8.26
CA PHE A 122 1.05 -10.37 -7.75
C PHE A 122 -0.18 -10.68 -6.90
N MET A 123 -0.62 -9.73 -6.06
CA MET A 123 -1.87 -9.85 -5.29
C MET A 123 -3.09 -10.03 -6.20
N ILE A 124 -3.14 -9.30 -7.31
CA ILE A 124 -4.22 -9.35 -8.30
C ILE A 124 -4.19 -10.68 -9.07
N GLU A 125 -3.02 -11.04 -9.60
CA GLU A 125 -2.82 -12.25 -10.41
C GLU A 125 -3.22 -13.51 -9.65
N GLN A 126 -2.78 -13.64 -8.39
CA GLN A 126 -3.11 -14.79 -7.56
C GLN A 126 -4.51 -14.72 -6.93
N LYS A 127 -5.25 -13.64 -7.14
CA LYS A 127 -6.57 -13.40 -6.53
C LYS A 127 -6.54 -13.60 -5.02
N GLN A 128 -5.50 -13.09 -4.36
CA GLN A 128 -5.31 -13.24 -2.91
C GLN A 128 -6.54 -12.70 -2.18
N PRO A 129 -7.08 -13.40 -1.15
CA PRO A 129 -8.23 -12.90 -0.42
C PRO A 129 -7.84 -11.76 0.52
N LEU A 130 -8.64 -10.70 0.55
CA LEU A 130 -8.57 -9.75 1.67
C LEU A 130 -9.08 -10.41 2.96
N PRO A 131 -8.49 -10.06 4.13
CA PRO A 131 -9.00 -10.51 5.42
C PRO A 131 -10.49 -10.15 5.61
N THR A 132 -11.22 -11.00 6.33
CA THR A 132 -12.69 -10.89 6.50
C THR A 132 -13.16 -9.63 7.21
N VAL A 133 -12.26 -8.95 7.94
CA VAL A 133 -12.54 -7.65 8.57
C VAL A 133 -12.74 -6.52 7.55
N PHE A 134 -12.37 -6.71 6.29
CA PHE A 134 -12.58 -5.75 5.22
C PHE A 134 -13.81 -6.10 4.37
N ASN A 135 -14.62 -5.07 4.12
CA ASN A 135 -15.78 -5.18 3.23
C ASN A 135 -15.39 -5.26 1.76
N THR A 136 -14.32 -4.57 1.35
CA THR A 136 -13.80 -4.66 -0.02
C THR A 136 -13.18 -6.03 -0.27
N LYS A 137 -13.34 -6.53 -1.51
CA LYS A 137 -12.83 -7.83 -1.96
C LYS A 137 -11.75 -7.71 -3.04
N HIS A 138 -11.39 -6.48 -3.40
CA HIS A 138 -10.44 -6.21 -4.49
C HIS A 138 -9.26 -5.38 -3.97
N TRP A 139 -8.04 -5.88 -4.16
CA TRP A 139 -6.82 -5.19 -3.75
C TRP A 139 -6.64 -3.80 -4.37
N PRO A 140 -6.92 -3.58 -5.68
CA PRO A 140 -6.91 -2.24 -6.24
C PRO A 140 -7.84 -1.28 -5.50
N ALA A 141 -9.06 -1.72 -5.21
CA ALA A 141 -10.04 -0.90 -4.49
C ALA A 141 -9.55 -0.53 -3.08
N PHE A 142 -8.97 -1.50 -2.36
CA PHE A 142 -8.37 -1.25 -1.05
C PHE A 142 -7.28 -0.17 -1.10
N VAL A 143 -6.33 -0.27 -2.04
CA VAL A 143 -5.24 0.71 -2.19
C VAL A 143 -5.77 2.08 -2.62
N ILE A 144 -6.71 2.12 -3.57
CA ILE A 144 -7.33 3.36 -4.07
C ILE A 144 -8.04 4.09 -2.93
N ASP A 145 -8.75 3.39 -2.05
CA ASP A 145 -9.43 4.01 -0.92
C ASP A 145 -8.45 4.68 0.05
N GLN A 146 -7.29 4.07 0.32
CA GLN A 146 -6.27 4.66 1.19
C GLN A 146 -5.63 5.90 0.56
N LEU A 147 -5.20 5.81 -0.71
CA LEU A 147 -4.60 6.94 -1.41
C LEU A 147 -5.56 8.10 -1.62
N TYR A 148 -6.86 7.81 -1.80
CA TYR A 148 -7.87 8.85 -1.96
C TYR A 148 -8.00 9.71 -0.71
N ASP A 149 -8.02 9.10 0.48
CA ASP A 149 -8.10 9.83 1.74
C ASP A 149 -6.85 10.72 1.94
N ASP A 150 -5.66 10.17 1.68
CA ASP A 150 -4.38 10.90 1.76
C ASP A 150 -4.32 12.08 0.77
N ALA A 151 -4.69 11.86 -0.49
CA ALA A 151 -4.68 12.89 -1.52
C ALA A 151 -5.67 14.02 -1.21
N ASN A 152 -6.86 13.72 -0.71
CA ASN A 152 -7.82 14.75 -0.29
C ASN A 152 -7.32 15.57 0.89
N TYR A 153 -6.61 14.94 1.84
CA TYR A 153 -5.95 15.66 2.91
C TYR A 153 -4.93 16.67 2.35
N TYR A 154 -4.03 16.25 1.47
CA TYR A 154 -3.02 17.15 0.90
C TYR A 154 -3.62 18.26 0.03
N LEU A 155 -4.71 17.97 -0.69
CA LEU A 155 -5.47 18.97 -1.45
C LEU A 155 -6.13 20.01 -0.53
N THR A 156 -6.75 19.56 0.57
CA THR A 156 -7.45 20.45 1.52
C THR A 156 -6.47 21.34 2.26
N GLU A 157 -5.38 20.76 2.74
CA GLU A 157 -4.33 21.47 3.49
C GLU A 157 -3.36 22.25 2.59
N SER A 158 -3.54 22.19 1.26
CA SER A 158 -2.65 22.83 0.26
C SER A 158 -1.16 22.51 0.46
N LYS A 159 -0.85 21.28 0.88
CA LYS A 159 0.52 20.83 1.20
C LYS A 159 1.25 20.42 -0.08
N GLN A 160 1.96 21.36 -0.68
CA GLN A 160 2.65 21.17 -1.96
C GLN A 160 3.56 19.94 -2.02
N GLN A 161 4.41 19.73 -0.99
CA GLN A 161 5.27 18.53 -0.96
C GLN A 161 4.45 17.23 -0.91
N GLY A 162 3.40 17.19 -0.07
CA GLY A 162 2.53 16.02 0.01
C GLY A 162 1.77 15.75 -1.29
N LEU A 163 1.37 16.82 -2.01
CA LEU A 163 0.78 16.72 -3.35
C LEU A 163 1.79 16.14 -4.36
N PHE A 164 3.04 16.59 -4.34
CA PHE A 164 4.08 16.06 -5.22
C PHE A 164 4.32 14.57 -4.97
N ASP A 165 4.48 14.17 -3.70
CA ASP A 165 4.73 12.79 -3.30
C ASP A 165 3.56 11.88 -3.68
N ILE A 166 2.33 12.27 -3.33
CA ILE A 166 1.14 11.46 -3.63
C ILE A 166 0.86 11.39 -5.14
N SER A 167 1.19 12.44 -5.89
CA SER A 167 1.08 12.48 -7.35
C SER A 167 1.94 11.40 -8.01
N TYR A 168 3.18 11.21 -7.52
CA TYR A 168 4.06 10.14 -7.99
C TYR A 168 3.45 8.75 -7.73
N VAL A 169 2.95 8.51 -6.51
CA VAL A 169 2.34 7.22 -6.13
C VAL A 169 1.07 6.94 -6.95
N LEU A 170 0.20 7.92 -7.14
CA LEU A 170 -1.03 7.78 -7.93
C LEU A 170 -0.73 7.43 -9.38
N ARG A 171 0.29 8.03 -10.00
CA ARG A 171 0.74 7.67 -11.35
C ARG A 171 1.30 6.25 -11.41
N GLY A 172 2.09 5.86 -10.41
CA GLY A 172 2.60 4.49 -10.30
C GLY A 172 1.46 3.46 -10.20
N LEU A 173 0.44 3.75 -9.38
CA LEU A 173 -0.75 2.91 -9.28
C LEU A 173 -1.52 2.85 -10.60
N ILE A 174 -1.76 3.99 -11.26
CA ILE A 174 -2.43 4.05 -12.57
C ILE A 174 -1.70 3.18 -13.59
N ASN A 175 -0.36 3.22 -13.66
CA ASN A 175 0.39 2.36 -14.55
C ASN A 175 0.26 0.88 -14.17
N THR A 176 0.24 0.57 -12.88
CA THR A 176 0.06 -0.78 -12.34
C THR A 176 -1.30 -1.38 -12.72
N VAL A 177 -2.36 -0.58 -12.68
CA VAL A 177 -3.75 -1.02 -12.95
C VAL A 177 -4.27 -0.59 -14.33
N LYS A 178 -3.41 -0.17 -15.26
CA LYS A 178 -3.83 0.39 -16.56
C LYS A 178 -4.68 -0.56 -17.41
N ASN A 179 -4.47 -1.87 -17.24
CA ASN A 179 -5.20 -2.94 -17.93
C ASN A 179 -6.32 -3.56 -17.08
N GLN A 180 -6.61 -3.00 -15.90
CA GLN A 180 -7.68 -3.48 -15.03
C GLN A 180 -9.03 -3.34 -15.73
N ASP A 181 -9.80 -4.43 -15.73
CA ASP A 181 -11.22 -4.36 -16.05
C ASP A 181 -11.98 -3.73 -14.87
N TRP A 182 -12.65 -2.62 -15.15
CA TRP A 182 -13.42 -1.85 -14.16
C TRP A 182 -14.90 -2.24 -14.15
N ASN A 183 -15.33 -3.23 -14.92
CA ASN A 183 -16.71 -3.70 -14.90
C ASN A 183 -17.11 -4.17 -13.49
N GLY A 184 -18.17 -3.57 -12.92
CA GLY A 184 -18.60 -3.77 -11.54
C GLY A 184 -17.74 -3.05 -10.48
N LEU A 185 -16.74 -2.28 -10.89
CA LEU A 185 -15.84 -1.47 -10.06
C LEU A 185 -15.68 -0.03 -10.60
N GLU A 186 -16.63 0.44 -11.40
CA GLU A 186 -16.56 1.72 -12.13
C GLU A 186 -16.41 2.89 -11.16
N VAL A 187 -17.10 2.84 -10.02
CA VAL A 187 -17.00 3.85 -8.97
C VAL A 187 -15.57 3.97 -8.45
N VAL A 188 -14.92 2.84 -8.21
CA VAL A 188 -13.55 2.76 -7.68
C VAL A 188 -12.54 3.20 -8.75
N GLY A 189 -12.67 2.71 -9.98
CA GLY A 189 -11.80 3.08 -11.10
C GLY A 189 -11.90 4.57 -11.41
N GLY A 190 -13.11 5.10 -11.54
CA GLY A 190 -13.35 6.53 -11.74
C GLY A 190 -12.78 7.37 -10.59
N LYS A 191 -12.89 6.91 -9.34
CA LYS A 191 -12.34 7.57 -8.15
C LYS A 191 -10.81 7.73 -8.20
N LEU A 192 -10.07 6.69 -8.64
CA LEU A 192 -8.61 6.75 -8.80
C LEU A 192 -8.20 7.85 -9.79
N TYR A 193 -8.76 7.82 -11.00
CA TYR A 193 -8.39 8.77 -12.03
C TYR A 193 -8.87 10.19 -11.68
N ALA A 194 -10.02 10.33 -11.02
CA ALA A 194 -10.53 11.63 -10.59
C ALA A 194 -9.64 12.30 -9.54
N ILE A 195 -9.12 11.55 -8.56
CA ILE A 195 -8.23 12.13 -7.54
C ILE A 195 -6.86 12.47 -8.13
N ALA A 196 -6.32 11.62 -9.01
CA ALA A 196 -5.08 11.91 -9.73
C ALA A 196 -5.20 13.19 -10.58
N ALA A 197 -6.32 13.38 -11.27
CA ALA A 197 -6.60 14.59 -12.03
C ALA A 197 -6.61 15.85 -11.16
N LYS A 198 -7.25 15.79 -9.99
CA LYS A 198 -7.32 16.93 -9.04
C LYS A 198 -5.93 17.27 -8.48
N VAL A 199 -5.15 16.26 -8.11
CA VAL A 199 -3.78 16.44 -7.62
C VAL A 199 -2.90 17.07 -8.71
N ASP A 200 -2.92 16.54 -9.93
CA ASP A 200 -2.11 17.11 -11.02
C ASP A 200 -2.58 18.51 -11.44
N ALA A 201 -3.88 18.80 -11.37
CA ALA A 201 -4.38 20.17 -11.59
C ALA A 201 -3.86 21.15 -10.52
N ALA A 202 -3.80 20.72 -9.26
CA ALA A 202 -3.27 21.53 -8.15
C ALA A 202 -1.75 21.77 -8.26
N LEU A 203 -1.03 20.85 -8.90
CA LEU A 203 0.40 20.96 -9.24
C LEU A 203 0.66 21.63 -10.60
N HIS A 204 -0.39 22.15 -11.26
CA HIS A 204 -0.30 22.77 -12.59
C HIS A 204 0.17 21.84 -13.72
N ASN A 205 0.11 20.52 -13.52
CA ASN A 205 0.37 19.50 -14.54
C ASN A 205 -0.86 19.29 -15.43
N TYR A 206 -1.31 20.33 -16.12
CA TYR A 206 -2.62 20.37 -16.78
C TYR A 206 -2.83 19.30 -17.86
N GLY A 207 -1.77 18.87 -18.55
CA GLY A 207 -1.85 17.77 -19.54
C GLY A 207 -2.24 16.44 -18.89
N ASN A 208 -1.53 16.05 -17.82
CA ASN A 208 -1.87 14.84 -17.06
C ASN A 208 -3.22 14.98 -16.36
N ALA A 209 -3.53 16.17 -15.83
CA ALA A 209 -4.81 16.43 -15.20
C ALA A 209 -5.99 16.21 -16.16
N LEU A 210 -5.89 16.68 -17.40
CA LEU A 210 -6.93 16.47 -18.42
C LEU A 210 -7.03 15.00 -18.79
N LEU A 211 -5.90 14.35 -19.09
CA LEU A 211 -5.84 12.92 -19.43
C LEU A 211 -6.53 12.05 -18.38
N PHE A 212 -6.22 12.27 -17.10
CA PHE A 212 -6.82 11.51 -16.00
C PHE A 212 -8.29 11.88 -15.79
N ALA A 213 -8.68 13.15 -15.95
CA ALA A 213 -10.08 13.55 -15.82
C ALA A 213 -10.96 12.91 -16.91
N GLU A 214 -10.50 12.88 -18.16
CA GLU A 214 -11.20 12.20 -19.26
C GLU A 214 -11.30 10.70 -19.02
N ARG A 215 -10.22 10.06 -18.56
CA ARG A 215 -10.25 8.63 -18.22
C ARG A 215 -11.20 8.33 -17.06
N ALA A 216 -11.25 9.17 -16.04
CA ALA A 216 -12.20 9.04 -14.94
C ALA A 216 -13.65 9.10 -15.45
N GLN A 217 -13.97 10.05 -16.32
CA GLN A 217 -15.31 10.21 -16.91
C GLN A 217 -15.68 9.03 -17.83
N ALA A 218 -14.70 8.48 -18.57
CA ALA A 218 -14.92 7.31 -19.41
C ALA A 218 -15.21 6.03 -18.61
N ILE A 219 -14.61 5.88 -17.42
CA ILE A 219 -14.88 4.74 -16.52
C ILE A 219 -16.19 4.95 -15.75
N ASN A 220 -16.43 6.17 -15.27
CA ASN A 220 -17.61 6.53 -14.50
C ASN A 220 -17.99 8.00 -14.78
N ASP A 221 -19.09 8.19 -15.49
CA ASP A 221 -19.62 9.52 -15.85
C ASP A 221 -19.97 10.39 -14.64
N LYS A 222 -20.17 9.76 -13.47
CA LYS A 222 -20.43 10.38 -12.16
C LYS A 222 -19.18 10.52 -11.28
N ALA A 223 -17.97 10.37 -11.83
CA ALA A 223 -16.72 10.55 -11.08
C ALA A 223 -16.47 12.00 -10.58
N GLY A 224 -17.34 12.96 -10.94
CA GLY A 224 -17.32 14.32 -10.39
C GLY A 224 -16.24 15.23 -10.98
N VAL A 225 -15.78 14.94 -12.22
CA VAL A 225 -14.72 15.71 -12.89
C VAL A 225 -15.16 16.43 -14.17
N LYS A 226 -16.45 16.38 -14.53
CA LYS A 226 -16.97 17.00 -15.76
C LYS A 226 -16.56 18.48 -15.90
N GLY A 227 -16.79 19.29 -14.86
CA GLY A 227 -16.40 20.70 -14.88
C GLY A 227 -14.88 20.92 -14.91
N LEU A 228 -14.10 19.98 -14.37
CA LEU A 228 -12.64 20.03 -14.44
C LEU A 228 -12.14 19.77 -15.88
N VAL A 229 -12.71 18.78 -16.58
CA VAL A 229 -12.44 18.52 -18.01
C VAL A 229 -12.71 19.77 -18.85
N ASP A 230 -13.91 20.35 -18.71
CA ASP A 230 -14.32 21.54 -19.47
C ASP A 230 -13.35 22.72 -19.24
N LYS A 231 -12.92 22.93 -17.99
CA LYS A 231 -11.97 23.99 -17.62
C LYS A 231 -10.59 23.74 -18.23
N LEU A 232 -10.03 22.55 -18.04
CA LEU A 232 -8.68 22.21 -18.50
C LEU A 232 -8.57 22.20 -20.02
N ALA A 233 -9.57 21.67 -20.72
CA ALA A 233 -9.61 21.65 -22.18
C ALA A 233 -9.61 23.08 -22.78
N LYS A 234 -10.35 24.02 -22.17
CA LYS A 234 -10.33 25.43 -22.58
C LYS A 234 -8.96 26.07 -22.33
N GLN A 235 -8.39 25.84 -21.14
CA GLN A 235 -7.10 26.41 -20.75
C GLN A 235 -5.98 25.97 -21.68
N LEU A 236 -5.88 24.67 -21.99
CA LEU A 236 -4.83 24.14 -22.87
C LEU A 236 -4.99 24.61 -24.33
N LYS A 237 -6.22 24.78 -24.83
CA LYS A 237 -6.46 25.34 -26.17
C LYS A 237 -5.98 26.79 -26.28
N ALA A 238 -6.19 27.60 -25.24
CA ALA A 238 -5.71 28.97 -25.20
C ALA A 238 -4.18 29.04 -25.24
N THR A 239 -3.48 28.16 -24.50
CA THR A 239 -2.01 28.11 -24.46
C THR A 239 -1.35 27.70 -25.78
N VAL A 240 -2.04 26.94 -26.66
CA VAL A 240 -1.51 26.51 -27.97
C VAL A 240 -1.79 27.55 -29.07
N SER A 241 -2.67 28.51 -28.82
CA SER A 241 -3.06 29.53 -29.81
C SER A 241 -2.26 30.84 -29.69
N GLU A 242 -1.32 30.90 -28.73
CA GLU A 242 -0.33 31.98 -28.53
C GLU A 242 1.06 31.51 -28.99
#